data_AF-A0A662D7N5-F1
#
_entry.id   AF-A0A662D7N5-F1
#
_cell.length_a   1.000
_cell.length_b   1.000
_cell.length_c   1.000
_cell.angle_alpha   90.00
_cell.angle_beta   90.00
_cell.angle_gamma   90.00
#
_symmetry.space_group_name_H-M   'P 1'
#
loop_
_entity.id
_entity.type
_entity.pdbx_description
1 polymer ?
#
loop_
_entity_poly.entity_id
_entity_poly.type
_entity_poly.pdbx_seq_one_letter_code
_entity_poly.pdbx_strand_id
1 'polypeptide(L)'
;MKCKKIRRKLVAYIDGELDKEQELLVKRHLLKCAKCKKEADLLNKTSYILKSERRLVPSEEFEANLWRRIRFAEKRETAPHFLRRVAYLILPAAVAAALIIGVMIGNLVGKVIPPQNVNLEEEYLSSIGLDSFQDFPPGSLPQIYFSLATTGEVENR
;
A
#
# COMPACT_ATOMS: atom_id res chain seq x y z
N MET A 1 -5.25 -62.29 14.33
CA MET A 1 -5.74 -61.02 13.73
C MET A 1 -6.16 -61.27 12.28
N LYS A 2 -7.24 -60.65 11.79
CA LYS A 2 -7.76 -60.87 10.42
C LYS A 2 -6.84 -60.20 9.38
N CYS A 3 -6.48 -60.90 8.30
CA CYS A 3 -5.60 -60.37 7.25
C CYS A 3 -6.06 -59.01 6.70
N LYS A 4 -7.37 -58.80 6.55
CA LYS A 4 -7.97 -57.52 6.13
C LYS A 4 -7.54 -56.33 7.00
N LYS A 5 -7.42 -56.53 8.32
CA LYS A 5 -6.98 -55.46 9.25
C LYS A 5 -5.48 -55.19 9.11
N ILE A 6 -4.69 -56.22 8.86
CA ILE A 6 -3.23 -56.10 8.70
C ILE A 6 -2.89 -55.39 7.40
N ARG A 7 -3.53 -55.78 6.29
CA ARG A 7 -3.32 -55.16 4.97
C ARG A 7 -3.49 -53.64 4.99
N ARG A 8 -4.53 -53.16 5.67
CA ARG A 8 -4.79 -51.72 5.85
C ARG A 8 -3.71 -50.97 6.63
N LYS A 9 -2.86 -51.69 7.37
CA LYS A 9 -1.78 -51.11 8.19
C LYS A 9 -0.40 -51.30 7.57
N LEU A 10 -0.27 -51.98 6.41
CA LEU A 10 1.05 -52.30 5.84
C LEU A 10 1.81 -51.06 5.37
N VAL A 11 1.13 -50.07 4.79
CA VAL A 11 1.76 -48.82 4.35
C VAL A 11 2.31 -48.04 5.55
N ALA A 12 1.45 -47.73 6.53
CA ALA A 12 1.87 -47.09 7.78
C ALA A 12 2.95 -47.88 8.54
N TYR A 13 2.95 -49.21 8.45
CA TYR A 13 4.02 -50.05 9.00
C TYR A 13 5.37 -49.84 8.27
N ILE A 14 5.36 -49.79 6.93
CA ILE A 14 6.55 -49.58 6.10
C ILE A 14 7.11 -48.16 6.30
N ASP A 15 6.23 -47.18 6.45
CA ASP A 15 6.62 -45.78 6.65
C ASP A 15 6.98 -45.44 8.11
N GLY A 16 6.79 -46.39 9.05
CA GLY A 16 7.14 -46.23 10.46
C GLY A 16 6.17 -45.37 11.27
N GLU A 17 4.92 -45.23 10.81
CA GLU A 17 3.90 -44.36 11.39
C GLU A 17 3.01 -45.06 12.45
N LEU A 18 3.21 -46.36 12.67
CA LEU A 18 2.45 -47.11 13.67
C LEU A 18 3.02 -46.92 15.07
N ASP A 19 2.14 -46.87 16.07
CA ASP A 19 2.55 -47.00 17.46
C ASP A 19 3.17 -48.39 17.74
N LYS A 20 3.91 -48.50 18.84
CA LYS A 20 4.66 -49.71 19.21
C LYS A 20 3.78 -50.96 19.32
N GLU A 21 2.55 -50.82 19.83
CA GLU A 21 1.65 -51.96 20.03
C GLU A 21 1.15 -52.49 18.67
N GLN A 22 0.75 -51.57 17.80
CA GLN A 22 0.30 -51.88 16.45
C GLN A 22 1.42 -52.46 15.59
N GLU A 23 2.64 -51.92 15.71
CA GLU A 23 3.81 -52.43 15.02
C GLU A 23 4.10 -53.89 15.42
N LEU A 24 4.08 -54.20 16.72
CA LEU A 24 4.25 -55.57 17.23
C LEU A 24 3.14 -56.51 16.74
N LEU A 25 1.90 -56.04 16.66
CA LEU A 25 0.78 -56.82 16.12
C LEU A 25 0.99 -57.16 14.64
N VAL A 26 1.44 -56.18 13.84
CA VAL A 26 1.74 -56.39 12.42
C VAL A 26 2.92 -57.35 12.25
N LYS A 27 4.05 -57.11 12.94
CA LYS A 27 5.23 -58.00 12.94
C LYS A 27 4.87 -59.45 13.25
N ARG A 28 4.12 -59.68 14.34
CA ARG A 28 3.66 -61.04 14.72
C ARG A 28 2.81 -61.69 13.64
N HIS A 29 2.00 -60.93 12.92
CA HIS A 29 1.19 -61.48 11.83
C HIS A 29 2.03 -61.80 10.59
N LEU A 30 2.98 -60.94 10.22
CA LEU A 30 3.86 -61.16 9.06
C LEU A 30 4.73 -62.41 9.24
N LEU A 31 5.10 -62.76 10.47
CA LEU A 31 5.79 -64.02 10.78
C LEU A 31 4.94 -65.27 10.51
N LYS A 32 3.60 -65.16 10.61
CA LYS A 32 2.67 -66.29 10.53
C LYS A 32 1.89 -66.37 9.22
N CYS A 33 1.82 -65.28 8.45
CA CYS A 33 1.01 -65.20 7.25
C CYS A 33 1.84 -64.86 6.01
N ALA A 34 2.16 -65.89 5.21
CA ALA A 34 2.92 -65.73 3.97
C ALA A 34 2.24 -64.78 2.95
N LYS A 35 0.90 -64.75 2.89
CA LYS A 35 0.15 -63.85 2.00
C LYS A 35 0.38 -62.38 2.34
N CYS A 36 0.28 -62.02 3.63
CA CYS A 36 0.50 -60.65 4.08
C CYS A 36 1.99 -60.27 4.02
N LYS A 37 2.90 -61.21 4.27
CA LYS A 37 4.34 -61.00 4.09
C LYS A 37 4.68 -60.63 2.65
N LYS A 38 4.21 -61.42 1.68
CA LYS A 38 4.42 -61.16 0.25
C LYS A 38 3.91 -59.77 -0.18
N GLU A 39 2.78 -59.34 0.38
CA GLU A 39 2.18 -58.03 0.10
C GLU A 39 3.01 -56.89 0.70
N ALA A 40 3.48 -57.05 1.94
CA ALA A 40 4.40 -56.10 2.57
C ALA A 40 5.72 -55.98 1.78
N ASP A 41 6.28 -57.11 1.33
CA ASP A 41 7.51 -57.14 0.52
C ASP A 41 7.31 -56.43 -0.83
N LEU A 42 6.15 -56.61 -1.47
CA LEU A 42 5.81 -55.92 -2.73
C LEU A 42 5.72 -54.40 -2.53
N LEU A 43 4.99 -53.96 -1.50
CA LEU A 43 4.86 -52.54 -1.15
C LEU A 43 6.23 -51.92 -0.83
N ASN A 44 7.07 -52.63 -0.09
CA ASN A 44 8.40 -52.15 0.27
C ASN A 44 9.31 -52.01 -0.96
N LYS A 45 9.25 -52.96 -1.91
CA LYS A 45 9.96 -52.87 -3.19
C LYS A 45 9.50 -51.68 -4.01
N THR A 46 8.19 -51.44 -4.11
CA THR A 46 7.65 -50.27 -4.81
C THR A 46 8.13 -48.97 -4.17
N SER A 47 8.07 -48.87 -2.83
CA SER A 47 8.58 -47.71 -2.09
C SER A 47 10.07 -47.48 -2.34
N TYR A 48 10.88 -48.55 -2.36
CA TYR A 48 12.30 -48.46 -2.68
C TYR A 48 12.57 -47.92 -4.08
N ILE A 49 11.86 -48.41 -5.10
CA ILE A 49 12.01 -47.93 -6.49
C ILE A 49 11.72 -46.42 -6.56
N LEU A 50 10.60 -45.98 -5.97
CA LEU A 50 10.22 -44.57 -5.93
C LEU A 50 11.24 -43.69 -5.18
N LYS A 51 11.84 -44.21 -4.10
CA LYS A 51 12.88 -43.51 -3.34
C LYS A 51 14.25 -43.52 -4.03
N SER A 52 14.50 -44.49 -4.90
CA SER A 52 15.75 -44.63 -5.65
C SER A 52 15.83 -43.73 -6.89
N GLU A 53 14.70 -43.18 -7.32
CA GLU A 53 14.68 -42.16 -8.37
C GLU A 53 15.45 -40.91 -7.95
N ARG A 54 15.97 -40.17 -8.95
CA ARG A 54 16.80 -38.99 -8.71
C ARG A 54 16.09 -38.04 -7.75
N ARG A 55 16.70 -37.79 -6.58
CA ARG A 55 16.22 -36.73 -5.70
C ARG A 55 16.29 -35.43 -6.45
N LEU A 56 15.15 -34.75 -6.54
CA LEU A 56 15.11 -33.37 -7.00
C LEU A 56 15.95 -32.55 -6.03
N VAL A 57 17.10 -32.07 -6.51
CA VAL A 57 17.89 -31.10 -5.76
C VAL A 57 17.20 -29.76 -5.99
N PRO A 58 16.65 -29.13 -4.94
CA PRO A 58 16.04 -27.81 -5.09
C PRO A 58 17.13 -26.80 -5.51
N SER A 59 16.72 -25.74 -6.22
CA SER A 59 17.65 -24.63 -6.50
C SER A 59 18.10 -23.97 -5.19
N GLU A 60 19.27 -23.33 -5.20
CA GLU A 60 19.81 -22.63 -4.03
C GLU A 60 18.84 -21.57 -3.47
N GLU A 61 18.04 -20.97 -4.34
CA GLU A 61 17.05 -19.95 -3.96
C GLU A 61 15.71 -20.51 -3.48
N PHE A 62 15.47 -21.81 -3.62
CA PHE A 62 14.16 -22.42 -3.35
C PHE A 62 13.70 -22.15 -1.92
N GLU A 63 14.58 -22.36 -0.95
CA GLU A 63 14.27 -22.18 0.47
C GLU A 63 13.92 -20.71 0.78
N ALA A 64 14.74 -19.77 0.29
CA ALA A 64 14.49 -18.35 0.47
C ALA A 64 13.14 -17.93 -0.14
N ASN A 65 12.84 -18.42 -1.35
CA ASN A 65 11.58 -18.13 -2.05
C ASN A 65 10.37 -18.77 -1.35
N LEU A 66 10.51 -20.00 -0.84
CA LEU A 66 9.47 -20.70 -0.09
C LEU A 66 9.11 -19.93 1.18
N TRP A 67 10.10 -19.62 2.01
CA TRP A 67 9.87 -18.88 3.26
C TRP A 67 9.31 -17.49 3.04
N ARG A 68 9.75 -16.81 1.97
CA ARG A 68 9.17 -15.52 1.56
C ARG A 68 7.67 -15.67 1.30
N ARG A 69 7.25 -16.69 0.53
CA ARG A 69 5.84 -16.93 0.20
C ARG A 69 5.00 -17.27 1.43
N ILE A 70 5.50 -18.13 2.33
CA ILE A 70 4.80 -18.50 3.58
C ILE A 70 4.54 -17.24 4.42
N ARG A 71 5.57 -16.43 4.68
CA ARG A 71 5.43 -15.19 5.46
C ARG A 71 4.48 -14.19 4.82
N PHE A 72 4.49 -14.07 3.49
CA PHE A 72 3.54 -13.18 2.79
C PHE A 72 2.10 -13.65 2.91
N ALA A 73 1.86 -14.97 2.90
CA ALA A 73 0.52 -15.53 3.08
C ALA A 73 0.00 -15.25 4.49
N GLU A 74 0.80 -15.51 5.54
CA GLU A 74 0.43 -15.21 6.93
C GLU A 74 0.17 -13.71 7.16
N LYS A 75 0.96 -12.83 6.53
CA LYS A 75 0.78 -11.38 6.65
C LYS A 75 -0.50 -10.88 5.97
N ARG A 76 -0.99 -11.56 4.92
CA ARG A 76 -2.24 -11.21 4.26
C ARG A 76 -3.47 -11.58 5.09
N GLU A 77 -3.39 -12.65 5.87
CA GLU A 77 -4.49 -13.07 6.75
C GLU A 77 -4.56 -12.28 8.06
N THR A 78 -3.43 -11.74 8.51
CA THR A 78 -3.36 -10.95 9.76
C THR A 78 -3.64 -9.45 9.59
N ALA A 79 -3.65 -8.95 8.35
CA ALA A 79 -4.04 -7.55 8.09
C ALA A 79 -5.54 -7.39 8.39
N PRO A 80 -5.93 -6.63 9.44
CA PRO A 80 -7.32 -6.62 9.85
C PRO A 80 -8.13 -5.90 8.78
N HIS A 81 -8.98 -6.64 8.08
CA HIS A 81 -9.88 -6.09 7.06
C HIS A 81 -10.68 -4.87 7.57
N PHE A 82 -10.93 -4.81 8.89
CA PHE A 82 -11.59 -3.68 9.54
C PHE A 82 -10.78 -2.39 9.47
N LEU A 83 -9.46 -2.41 9.72
CA LEU A 83 -8.60 -1.23 9.69
C LEU A 83 -8.54 -0.62 8.29
N ARG A 84 -8.47 -1.47 7.26
CA ARG A 84 -8.51 -1.04 5.86
C ARG A 84 -9.86 -0.43 5.48
N ARG A 85 -10.97 -0.98 5.98
CA ARG A 85 -12.33 -0.47 5.74
C ARG A 85 -12.57 0.85 6.48
N VAL A 86 -12.09 0.98 7.72
CA VAL A 86 -12.17 2.20 8.53
C VAL A 86 -11.34 3.32 7.90
N ALA A 87 -10.12 3.04 7.45
CA ALA A 87 -9.29 4.03 6.76
C ALA A 87 -9.98 4.53 5.47
N TYR A 88 -10.62 3.65 4.71
CA TYR A 88 -11.32 4.03 3.47
C TYR A 88 -12.57 4.90 3.71
N LEU A 89 -13.19 4.80 4.89
CA LEU A 89 -14.35 5.61 5.27
C LEU A 89 -13.95 6.94 5.94
N ILE A 90 -12.93 6.93 6.80
CA ILE A 90 -12.53 8.11 7.58
C ILE A 90 -11.69 9.08 6.73
N LEU A 91 -10.85 8.60 5.82
CA LEU A 91 -9.98 9.45 5.01
C LEU A 91 -10.75 10.50 4.17
N PRO A 92 -11.80 10.15 3.39
CA PRO A 92 -12.55 11.16 2.65
C PRO A 92 -13.31 12.13 3.56
N ALA A 93 -13.82 11.66 4.70
CA ALA A 93 -14.51 12.50 5.67
C ALA A 93 -13.57 13.52 6.33
N ALA A 94 -12.34 13.11 6.67
CA ALA A 94 -11.32 13.99 7.24
C ALA A 94 -10.87 15.07 6.25
N VAL A 95 -10.68 14.71 4.96
CA VAL A 95 -10.34 15.67 3.91
C VAL A 95 -11.47 16.69 3.70
N ALA A 96 -12.72 16.22 3.63
CA ALA A 96 -13.88 17.12 3.50
C ALA A 96 -14.01 18.06 4.70
N ALA A 97 -13.83 17.55 5.93
CA ALA A 97 -13.87 18.36 7.14
C ALA A 97 -12.76 19.42 7.15
N ALA A 98 -11.54 19.07 6.76
CA ALA A 98 -10.43 20.02 6.66
C ALA A 98 -10.72 21.14 5.65
N LEU A 99 -11.31 20.82 4.50
CA LEU A 99 -11.73 21.81 3.50
C LEU A 99 -12.83 22.73 4.03
N ILE A 100 -13.87 22.17 4.68
CA ILE A 100 -14.96 22.96 5.26
C ILE A 100 -14.43 23.91 6.34
N ILE A 101 -13.56 23.41 7.23
CA ILE A 101 -12.94 24.22 8.29
C ILE A 101 -12.09 25.33 7.68
N GLY A 102 -11.28 25.03 6.67
CA GLY A 102 -10.46 26.03 5.98
C GLY A 102 -11.29 27.13 5.33
N VAL A 103 -12.38 26.77 4.64
CA VAL A 103 -13.31 27.74 4.03
C VAL A 103 -14.03 28.56 5.08
N MET A 104 -14.43 27.96 6.21
CA MET A 104 -15.14 28.65 7.27
C MET A 104 -14.24 29.65 8.00
N ILE A 105 -12.99 29.27 8.29
CA ILE A 105 -11.97 30.17 8.85
C ILE A 105 -11.67 31.31 7.87
N GLY A 106 -11.49 31.00 6.57
CA GLY A 106 -11.24 32.01 5.54
C GLY A 106 -12.36 33.06 5.45
N ASN A 107 -13.62 32.62 5.51
CA ASN A 107 -14.77 33.53 5.52
C ASN A 107 -14.83 34.42 6.77
N LEU A 108 -14.41 33.91 7.94
CA LEU A 108 -14.36 34.70 9.17
C LEU A 108 -13.28 35.79 9.06
N VAL A 109 -12.09 35.45 8.57
CA VAL A 109 -10.99 36.41 8.36
C VAL A 109 -11.35 37.46 7.32
N GLY A 110 -12.00 37.05 6.21
CA GLY A 110 -12.44 37.97 5.16
C GLY A 110 -13.51 38.97 5.58
N LYS A 111 -14.22 38.76 6.69
CA LYS A 111 -15.14 39.75 7.28
C LYS A 111 -14.46 40.77 8.17
N VAL A 112 -13.30 40.43 8.74
CA VAL A 112 -12.53 41.31 9.64
C VAL A 112 -11.60 42.23 8.85
N ILE A 113 -11.19 41.80 7.65
CA ILE A 113 -10.47 42.64 6.69
C ILE A 113 -11.53 43.35 5.85
N PRO A 114 -11.79 44.66 6.05
CA PRO A 114 -12.64 45.39 5.11
C PRO A 114 -12.04 45.26 3.71
N PRO A 115 -12.86 45.11 2.64
CA PRO A 115 -12.32 45.15 1.29
C PRO A 115 -11.59 46.48 1.16
N GLN A 116 -10.26 46.43 1.11
CA GLN A 116 -9.51 47.58 0.67
C GLN A 116 -9.92 47.74 -0.79
N ASN A 117 -10.61 48.82 -1.09
CA ASN A 117 -10.80 49.27 -2.47
C ASN A 117 -9.42 49.73 -2.95
N VAL A 118 -8.50 48.80 -3.15
CA VAL A 118 -7.23 49.06 -3.79
C VAL A 118 -7.61 49.33 -5.23
N ASN A 119 -7.43 50.57 -5.69
CA ASN A 119 -7.47 50.91 -7.11
C ASN A 119 -6.31 50.16 -7.76
N LEU A 120 -6.55 48.89 -8.07
CA LEU A 120 -5.58 47.95 -8.60
C LEU A 120 -4.95 48.49 -9.89
N GLU A 121 -5.66 49.32 -10.66
CA GLU A 121 -5.13 49.98 -11.86
C GLU A 121 -4.05 51.02 -11.53
N GLU A 122 -4.23 51.88 -10.53
CA GLU A 122 -3.25 52.94 -10.20
C GLU A 122 -1.95 52.35 -9.64
N GLU A 123 -2.03 51.32 -8.80
CA GLU A 123 -0.84 50.70 -8.19
C GLU A 123 -0.07 49.80 -9.19
N TYR A 124 -0.77 49.11 -10.09
CA TYR A 124 -0.11 48.32 -11.14
C TYR A 124 0.56 49.20 -12.20
N LEU A 125 -0.10 50.26 -12.68
CA LEU A 125 0.45 51.14 -13.71
C LEU A 125 1.71 51.86 -13.22
N SER A 126 1.73 52.25 -11.95
CA SER A 126 2.91 52.81 -11.31
C SER A 126 4.05 51.80 -11.16
N SER A 127 3.74 50.55 -10.80
CA SER A 127 4.76 49.49 -10.66
C SER A 127 5.44 49.09 -11.97
N ILE A 128 4.72 49.18 -13.10
CA ILE A 128 5.25 48.85 -14.44
C ILE A 128 5.85 50.11 -15.11
N GLY A 129 5.79 51.27 -14.45
CA GLY A 129 6.37 52.51 -14.95
C GLY A 129 5.64 53.11 -16.16
N LEU A 130 4.41 52.65 -16.43
CA LEU A 130 3.59 53.15 -17.54
C LEU A 130 3.15 54.61 -17.34
N ASP A 131 3.20 55.11 -16.11
CA ASP A 131 2.99 56.53 -15.79
C ASP A 131 3.94 57.46 -16.56
N SER A 132 5.10 56.93 -17.01
CA SER A 132 6.07 57.66 -17.84
C SER A 132 5.59 57.93 -19.27
N PHE A 133 4.58 57.19 -19.75
CA PHE A 133 4.03 57.32 -21.10
C PHE A 133 2.74 58.16 -21.17
N GLN A 134 2.27 58.70 -20.03
CA GLN A 134 1.18 59.67 -20.04
C GLN A 134 1.65 60.96 -20.72
N ASP A 135 0.72 61.71 -21.32
CA ASP A 135 1.04 62.98 -22.02
C ASP A 135 1.75 64.00 -21.10
N PHE A 136 1.51 63.91 -19.78
CA PHE A 136 2.17 64.72 -18.76
C PHE A 136 2.60 63.86 -17.57
N PRO A 137 3.76 63.19 -17.63
CA PRO A 137 4.19 62.33 -16.55
C PRO A 137 4.53 63.16 -15.29
N PRO A 138 4.28 62.62 -14.09
CA PRO A 138 4.55 63.29 -12.82
C PRO A 138 6.04 63.64 -12.67
N GLY A 139 6.35 64.89 -12.35
CA GLY A 139 7.71 65.43 -12.19
C GLY A 139 8.41 65.81 -13.49
N SER A 140 7.73 65.75 -14.64
CA SER A 140 8.31 66.12 -15.93
C SER A 140 8.32 67.64 -16.16
N LEU A 141 9.29 68.13 -16.94
CA LEU A 141 9.39 69.55 -17.30
C LEU A 141 8.12 70.08 -17.98
N PRO A 142 7.48 69.36 -18.93
CA PRO A 142 6.22 69.81 -19.52
C PRO A 142 5.09 69.91 -18.49
N GLN A 143 5.00 68.98 -17.54
CA GLN A 143 3.98 69.04 -16.48
C GLN A 143 4.19 70.24 -15.57
N ILE A 144 5.44 70.51 -15.15
CA ILE A 144 5.78 71.68 -14.33
C ILE A 144 5.45 72.95 -15.10
N TYR A 145 5.85 73.05 -16.38
CA TYR A 145 5.53 74.20 -17.23
C TYR A 145 4.02 74.41 -17.37
N PHE A 146 3.25 73.35 -17.65
CA PHE A 146 1.79 73.44 -17.77
C PHE A 146 1.14 73.85 -16.45
N SER A 147 1.61 73.32 -15.31
CA SER A 147 1.10 73.68 -14.00
C SER A 147 1.36 75.16 -13.66
N LEU A 148 2.54 75.69 -14.03
CA LEU A 148 2.90 77.10 -13.85
C LEU A 148 2.13 78.02 -14.81
N ALA A 149 1.94 77.60 -16.06
CA ALA A 149 1.18 78.36 -17.05
C ALA A 149 -0.31 78.46 -16.67
N THR A 150 -0.90 77.38 -16.15
CA THR A 150 -2.30 77.35 -15.72
C THR A 150 -2.53 78.02 -14.36
N THR A 151 -1.56 77.96 -13.43
CA THR A 151 -1.64 78.75 -12.18
C THR A 151 -1.38 80.25 -12.41
N GLY A 152 -0.53 80.61 -13.38
CA GLY A 152 -0.29 82.01 -13.77
C GLY A 152 -1.50 82.71 -14.41
N GLU A 153 -2.46 81.98 -14.98
CA GLU A 153 -3.72 82.55 -15.48
C GLU A 153 -4.75 82.85 -14.37
N VAL A 154 -4.60 82.26 -13.18
CA VAL A 154 -5.52 82.49 -12.04
C VAL A 154 -5.15 83.75 -11.25
N GLU A 155 -3.89 84.17 -11.29
CA GLU A 155 -3.38 85.30 -10.49
C GLU A 155 -3.48 86.68 -11.19
N ASN A 156 -4.00 86.72 -12.42
CA ASN A 156 -4.17 87.96 -13.19
C ASN A 156 -5.65 88.26 -13.54
N ARG A 157 -6.54 88.05 -12.57
CA ARG A 157 -7.94 88.52 -12.60
C ARG A 157 -8.34 89.21 -11.30
#